data_AF-A0A6G9SBH6-F1
#
_entry.id   AF-A0A6G9SBH6-F1
#
_cell.length_a   1.000
_cell.length_b   1.000
_cell.length_c   1.000
_cell.angle_alpha   90.00
_cell.angle_beta   90.00
_cell.angle_gamma   90.00
#
_symmetry.space_group_name_H-M   'P 1'
#
loop_
_entity.id
_entity.type
_entity.pdbx_description
1 polymer ?
#
loop_
_entity_poly.entity_id
_entity_poly.type
_entity_poly.pdbx_seq_one_letter_code
_entity_poly.pdbx_strand_id
1 'polypeptide(L)'
;MIQVIYLLLCILGFVLPYSQFLPFVLEHGLDIKLFWQQLFANQISGFFGMDVIVSSLTFWTLIFWEGTRLKMQNLWVYVLCNLLVGISFGLPLFLLMRQRQLAQAAEHQFIKG
;
A
#
# COMPACT_ATOMS: atom_id res chain seq x y z
N MET A 1 -2.64 18.21 -9.73
CA MET A 1 -3.19 18.29 -8.35
C MET A 1 -3.30 16.93 -7.66
N ILE A 2 -3.96 15.93 -8.23
CA ILE A 2 -4.17 14.60 -7.59
C ILE A 2 -2.86 13.87 -7.21
N GLN A 3 -1.78 14.01 -7.99
CA GLN A 3 -0.48 13.39 -7.68
C GLN A 3 0.14 13.87 -6.35
N VAL A 4 -0.08 15.14 -5.97
CA VAL A 4 0.41 15.69 -4.69
C VAL A 4 -0.34 15.06 -3.53
N ILE A 5 -1.65 14.85 -3.69
CA ILE A 5 -2.48 14.17 -2.69
C ILE A 5 -2.01 12.73 -2.50
N TYR A 6 -1.70 12.01 -3.59
CA TYR A 6 -1.15 10.65 -3.47
C TYR A 6 0.23 10.61 -2.81
N LEU A 7 1.08 11.60 -3.07
CA LEU A 7 2.37 11.73 -2.37
C LEU A 7 2.19 11.97 -0.87
N LEU A 8 1.29 12.88 -0.49
CA LEU A 8 0.98 13.14 0.91
C LEU A 8 0.41 11.90 1.61
N LEU A 9 -0.50 11.18 0.94
CA LEU A 9 -1.05 9.92 1.44
C LEU A 9 0.02 8.84 1.58
N CYS A 10 0.99 8.76 0.66
CA CYS A 10 2.16 7.90 0.80
C CYS A 10 2.97 8.25 2.06
N ILE A 11 3.31 9.53 2.25
CA ILE A 11 4.10 9.97 3.40
C ILE A 11 3.35 9.64 4.70
N LEU A 12 2.07 9.96 4.78
CA LEU A 12 1.24 9.63 5.95
C LEU A 12 1.13 8.12 6.17
N GLY A 13 0.93 7.36 5.10
CA GLY A 13 0.84 5.90 5.12
C GLY A 13 2.15 5.20 5.49
N PHE A 14 3.29 5.87 5.38
CA PHE A 14 4.57 5.38 5.87
C PHE A 14 4.85 5.82 7.30
N VAL A 15 4.74 7.13 7.56
CA VAL A 15 5.11 7.75 8.85
C VAL A 15 4.23 7.26 10.00
N LEU A 16 2.92 7.15 9.79
CA LEU A 16 2.00 6.73 10.85
C LEU A 16 2.30 5.31 11.36
N PRO A 17 2.31 4.26 10.52
CA PRO A 17 2.63 2.92 10.99
C PRO A 17 4.06 2.81 11.54
N TYR A 18 5.06 3.44 10.89
CA TYR A 18 6.44 3.41 11.42
C TYR A 18 6.57 4.12 12.78
N SER A 19 5.81 5.19 13.02
CA SER A 19 5.83 5.90 14.31
C SER A 19 5.35 5.03 15.48
N GLN A 20 4.47 4.06 15.23
CA GLN A 20 3.96 3.13 16.24
C GLN A 20 4.81 1.86 16.30
N PHE A 21 5.33 1.41 15.15
CA PHE A 21 6.14 0.20 15.05
C PHE A 21 7.55 0.38 15.63
N LEU A 22 8.22 1.51 15.38
CA LEU A 22 9.55 1.78 15.92
C LEU A 22 9.64 1.72 17.46
N PRO A 23 8.80 2.44 18.24
CA PRO A 23 8.84 2.35 19.70
C PRO A 23 8.52 0.94 20.19
N PHE A 24 7.58 0.24 19.55
CA PHE A 24 7.27 -1.15 19.88
C PHE A 24 8.50 -2.06 19.71
N VAL A 25 9.22 -1.96 18.60
CA VAL A 25 10.44 -2.75 18.35
C VAL A 25 11.59 -2.34 19.28
N LEU A 26 11.69 -1.07 19.65
CA LEU A 26 12.70 -0.59 20.60
C LEU A 26 12.44 -1.11 22.03
N GLU A 27 11.18 -1.17 22.46
CA GLU A 27 10.81 -1.63 23.80
C GLU A 27 10.75 -3.16 23.93
N HIS A 28 10.23 -3.86 22.92
CA HIS A 28 9.93 -5.29 22.99
C HIS A 28 10.80 -6.16 22.07
N GLY A 29 11.61 -5.56 21.19
CA GLY A 29 12.33 -6.26 20.13
C GLY A 29 11.42 -6.62 18.95
N LEU A 30 11.95 -7.37 17.96
CA LEU A 30 11.16 -7.92 16.85
C LEU A 30 10.30 -9.12 17.32
N ASP A 31 9.50 -8.93 18.36
CA ASP A 31 8.64 -9.97 18.91
C ASP A 31 7.28 -9.98 18.22
N ILE A 32 7.27 -10.61 17.04
CA ILE A 32 6.09 -10.75 16.17
C ILE A 32 4.93 -11.41 16.93
N LYS A 33 5.23 -12.32 17.86
CA LYS A 33 4.20 -13.03 18.63
C LYS A 33 3.46 -12.08 19.58
N LEU A 34 4.21 -11.23 20.28
CA LEU A 34 3.66 -10.20 21.16
C LEU A 34 2.84 -9.17 20.37
N PHE A 35 3.32 -8.79 19.18
CA PHE A 35 2.61 -7.87 18.28
C PHE A 35 1.23 -8.39 17.92
N TRP A 36 1.12 -9.66 17.48
CA TRP A 36 -0.18 -10.27 17.17
C TRP A 36 -1.07 -10.39 18.40
N GLN A 37 -0.49 -10.68 19.56
CA GLN A 37 -1.24 -10.78 20.81
C GLN A 37 -1.83 -9.43 21.24
N GLN A 38 -1.09 -8.34 21.07
CA GLN A 38 -1.57 -6.97 21.32
C GLN A 38 -2.54 -6.49 20.25
N LEU A 39 -2.31 -6.82 18.97
CA LEU A 39 -3.19 -6.46 17.87
C LEU A 39 -4.58 -7.09 18.04
N PHE A 40 -4.66 -8.31 18.57
CA PHE A 40 -5.90 -8.99 18.89
C PHE A 40 -6.27 -8.97 20.39
N ALA A 41 -5.64 -8.10 21.19
CA ALA A 41 -5.95 -8.01 22.61
C ALA A 41 -7.36 -7.48 22.88
N ASN A 42 -7.87 -6.61 22.00
CA ASN A 42 -9.20 -6.02 22.10
C ASN A 42 -10.02 -6.28 20.83
N GLN A 43 -11.34 -6.34 20.98
CA GLN A 43 -12.26 -6.53 19.85
C GLN A 43 -12.11 -5.42 18.78
N ILE A 44 -11.83 -4.19 19.22
CA ILE A 44 -11.65 -3.04 18.31
C ILE A 44 -10.34 -3.18 17.52
N SER A 45 -9.23 -3.49 18.20
CA SER A 45 -7.94 -3.65 17.52
C SER A 45 -7.95 -4.87 16.59
N GLY A 46 -8.65 -5.95 16.97
CA GLY A 46 -8.87 -7.10 16.12
C GLY A 46 -9.71 -6.78 14.88
N PHE A 47 -10.74 -5.95 15.00
CA PHE A 47 -11.51 -5.45 13.86
C PHE A 47 -10.62 -4.65 12.89
N PHE A 48 -9.78 -3.74 13.39
CA PHE A 48 -8.82 -3.02 12.57
C PHE A 48 -7.81 -3.95 11.89
N GLY A 49 -7.28 -4.95 12.61
CA GLY A 49 -6.36 -5.94 12.04
C GLY A 49 -7.01 -6.75 10.91
N MET A 50 -8.25 -7.19 11.10
CA MET A 50 -9.03 -7.90 10.08
C MET A 50 -9.35 -7.00 8.87
N ASP A 51 -9.75 -5.75 9.11
CA ASP A 51 -10.03 -4.77 8.05
C ASP A 51 -8.79 -4.51 7.17
N VAL A 52 -7.61 -4.39 7.80
CA VAL A 52 -6.34 -4.30 7.08
C VAL A 52 -6.07 -5.58 6.28
N ILE A 53 -6.27 -6.77 6.84
CA ILE A 53 -6.08 -8.02 6.07
C ILE A 53 -7.01 -8.07 4.84
N VAL A 54 -8.30 -7.78 5.01
CA VAL A 54 -9.28 -7.80 3.92
C VAL A 54 -8.93 -6.75 2.87
N SER A 55 -8.65 -5.52 3.28
CA SER A 55 -8.23 -4.45 2.38
C SER A 55 -6.94 -4.80 1.63
N SER A 56 -6.03 -5.59 2.25
CA SER A 56 -4.77 -6.04 1.65
C SER A 56 -5.04 -7.00 0.50
N LEU A 57 -5.95 -7.97 0.73
CA LEU A 57 -6.39 -8.92 -0.27
C LEU A 57 -7.10 -8.21 -1.43
N THR A 58 -8.01 -7.28 -1.13
CA THR A 58 -8.67 -6.45 -2.16
C THR A 58 -7.67 -5.62 -2.95
N PHE A 59 -6.62 -5.10 -2.30
CA PHE A 59 -5.58 -4.37 -3.00
C PHE A 59 -4.74 -5.28 -3.92
N TRP A 60 -4.41 -6.50 -3.49
CA TRP A 60 -3.72 -7.47 -4.33
C TRP A 60 -4.55 -7.87 -5.55
N THR A 61 -5.86 -8.14 -5.40
CA THR A 61 -6.72 -8.43 -6.56
C THR A 61 -6.75 -7.27 -7.54
N LEU A 62 -6.78 -6.03 -7.06
CA LEU A 62 -6.69 -4.83 -7.90
C LEU A 62 -5.34 -4.71 -8.62
N ILE A 63 -4.22 -4.97 -7.94
CA ILE A 63 -2.88 -5.00 -8.57
C ILE A 63 -2.84 -6.01 -9.71
N PHE A 64 -3.30 -7.25 -9.49
CA PHE A 64 -3.26 -8.29 -10.52
C PHE A 64 -4.21 -7.97 -11.68
N TRP A 65 -5.43 -7.54 -11.39
CA TRP A 65 -6.43 -7.23 -12.41
C TRP A 65 -6.01 -6.04 -13.28
N GLU A 66 -5.69 -4.91 -12.66
CA GLU A 66 -5.34 -3.68 -13.37
C GLU A 66 -3.92 -3.77 -13.96
N GLY A 67 -2.99 -4.42 -13.26
CA GLY A 67 -1.62 -4.64 -13.71
C GLY A 67 -1.54 -5.48 -14.99
N THR A 68 -2.37 -6.51 -15.09
CA THR A 68 -2.50 -7.32 -16.32
C THR A 68 -3.13 -6.49 -17.45
N ARG A 69 -4.16 -5.68 -17.14
CA ARG A 69 -4.83 -4.82 -18.11
C ARG A 69 -3.90 -3.75 -18.71
N LEU A 70 -3.08 -3.13 -17.88
CA LEU A 70 -2.18 -2.03 -18.27
C LEU A 70 -0.79 -2.52 -18.69
N LYS A 71 -0.55 -3.85 -18.76
CA LYS A 71 0.76 -4.48 -19.04
C LYS A 71 1.90 -3.89 -18.19
N MET A 72 1.60 -3.53 -16.94
CA MET A 72 2.59 -2.93 -16.04
C MET A 72 3.60 -3.99 -15.61
N GLN A 73 4.88 -3.69 -15.83
CA GLN A 73 5.98 -4.54 -15.34
C GLN A 73 6.21 -4.29 -13.85
N ASN A 74 6.62 -5.32 -13.11
CA ASN A 74 7.01 -5.28 -11.69
C ASN A 74 5.86 -5.12 -10.67
N LEU A 75 4.71 -5.76 -10.90
CA LEU A 75 3.58 -5.77 -9.95
C LEU A 75 3.95 -6.26 -8.54
N TRP A 76 4.95 -7.13 -8.43
CA TRP A 76 5.50 -7.64 -7.18
C TRP A 76 6.01 -6.53 -6.24
N VAL A 77 6.47 -5.39 -6.78
CA VAL A 77 6.94 -4.26 -5.95
C VAL A 77 5.80 -3.69 -5.11
N TYR A 78 4.59 -3.58 -5.64
CA TYR A 78 3.44 -3.07 -4.89
C TYR A 78 2.98 -4.04 -3.81
N VAL A 79 3.07 -5.35 -4.07
CA VAL A 79 2.83 -6.38 -3.07
C VAL A 79 3.87 -6.28 -1.94
N LEU A 80 5.15 -6.08 -2.29
CA LEU A 80 6.22 -5.90 -1.33
C LEU A 80 6.03 -4.62 -0.50
N CYS A 81 5.66 -3.50 -1.13
CA CYS A 81 5.37 -2.25 -0.43
C CYS A 81 4.17 -2.40 0.53
N ASN A 82 3.14 -3.13 0.11
CA ASN A 82 2.01 -3.43 0.98
C ASN A 82 2.44 -4.28 2.20
N LEU A 83 3.31 -5.28 2.00
CA LEU A 83 3.82 -6.10 3.10
C LEU A 83 4.78 -5.37 4.04
N LEU A 84 5.64 -4.50 3.49
CA LEU A 84 6.69 -3.80 4.25
C LEU A 84 6.18 -2.54 4.97
N VAL A 85 5.15 -1.88 4.44
CA VAL A 85 4.67 -0.58 4.94
C VAL A 85 3.18 -0.60 5.24
N GLY A 86 2.40 -1.35 4.46
CA GLY A 86 0.95 -1.42 4.57
C GLY A 86 0.22 -0.84 3.35
N ILE A 87 -1.09 -1.06 3.33
CA ILE A 87 -1.99 -0.69 2.23
C ILE A 87 -2.02 0.81 2.01
N SER A 88 -1.93 1.58 3.11
CA SER A 88 -1.97 3.03 3.09
C SER A 88 -0.83 3.65 2.27
N PHE A 89 0.29 2.96 2.11
CA PHE A 89 1.38 3.36 1.20
C PHE A 89 1.30 2.66 -0.16
N GLY A 90 1.02 1.35 -0.17
CA GLY A 90 0.97 0.56 -1.41
C GLY A 90 -0.07 1.07 -2.40
N LEU A 91 -1.26 1.43 -1.92
CA LEU A 91 -2.39 1.88 -2.74
C LEU A 91 -2.15 3.22 -3.46
N PRO A 92 -1.75 4.31 -2.79
CA PRO A 92 -1.44 5.57 -3.48
C PRO A 92 -0.24 5.43 -4.43
N LEU A 93 0.78 4.63 -4.09
CA LEU A 93 1.91 4.37 -4.99
C LEU A 93 1.45 3.69 -6.29
N PHE A 94 0.57 2.69 -6.17
CA PHE A 94 0.00 2.00 -7.33
C PHE A 94 -0.85 2.94 -8.19
N LEU A 95 -1.71 3.75 -7.57
CA LEU A 95 -2.53 4.74 -8.29
C LEU A 95 -1.69 5.77 -9.03
N LEU A 96 -0.58 6.22 -8.42
CA LEU A 96 0.34 7.16 -9.05
C LEU A 96 1.02 6.57 -10.28
N MET A 97 1.52 5.32 -10.22
CA MET A 97 2.13 4.69 -11.38
C MET A 97 1.11 4.40 -12.48
N ARG A 98 -0.10 3.95 -12.11
CA ARG A 98 -1.22 3.78 -13.06
C ARG A 98 -1.51 5.06 -13.82
N GLN A 99 -1.56 6.19 -13.13
CA GLN A 99 -1.83 7.48 -13.75
C GLN A 99 -0.73 7.90 -14.74
N ARG A 100 0.54 7.58 -14.44
CA ARG A 100 1.67 7.83 -15.37
C ARG A 100 1.59 6.98 -16.63
N GLN A 101 1.23 5.69 -16.49
CA GLN A 101 1.08 4.79 -17.64
C GLN A 101 -0.06 5.23 -18.57
N LEU A 102 -1.20 5.63 -18.00
CA LEU A 102 -2.33 6.16 -18.78
C LEU A 102 -1.98 7.46 -19.52
N ALA A 103 -1.24 8.36 -18.87
CA ALA A 103 -0.77 9.58 -19.51
C ALA A 103 0.18 9.29 -20.68
N GLN A 104 1.13 8.37 -20.50
CA GLN A 104 2.05 7.96 -21.57
C GLN A 104 1.32 7.31 -22.75
N ALA A 105 0.34 6.44 -22.48
CA ALA A 105 -0.45 5.80 -23.54
C ALA A 105 -1.24 6.83 -24.37
N ALA A 106 -1.82 7.85 -23.73
CA ALA A 106 -2.54 8.92 -24.40
C ALA A 106 -1.61 9.81 -25.25
N GLU A 107 -0.44 10.17 -24.73
CA GLU A 107 0.56 10.97 -25.44
C GLU A 107 1.12 10.24 -26.67
N HIS A 108 1.36 8.93 -26.55
CA HIS A 108 1.84 8.09 -27.65
C HIS A 108 0.82 7.94 -28.80
N GLN A 109 -0.47 8.09 -28.49
CA GLN A 109 -1.56 8.08 -29.46
C GLN A 109 -1.72 9.43 -30.15
N PHE A 110 -1.37 10.53 -29.48
CA PHE A 110 -1.41 11.89 -30.02
C PHE A 110 -0.25 12.19 -30.98
N ILE A 111 0.94 11.62 -30.76
CA ILE A 111 2.11 11.81 -31.64
C ILE A 111 2.00 10.99 -32.94
N LYS A 112 1.17 9.94 -32.96
CA LYS A 112 0.99 9.06 -34.13
C LYS A 112 -0.21 9.41 -35.02
N GLY A 113 -1.08 10.33 -34.60
CA GLY A 113 -2.24 10.80 -35.36
C GLY A 113 -1.96 12.10 -36.09
#